data_AF-A0A1M5XV59-F1
#
_entry.id   AF-A0A1M5XV59-F1
#
_cell.length_a   1.000
_cell.length_b   1.000
_cell.length_c   1.000
_cell.angle_alpha   90.00
_cell.angle_beta   90.00
_cell.angle_gamma   90.00
#
_symmetry.space_group_name_H-M   'P 1'
#
loop_
_entity.id
_entity.type
_entity.pdbx_description
1 polymer ?
#
loop_
_entity_poly.entity_id
_entity_poly.type
_entity_poly.pdbx_seq_one_letter_code
_entity_poly.pdbx_strand_id
1 'polypeptide(L)'
;MNSKKINIVVAGDICINSLQWRTINKDTNGFSWRNYPKYHNSLVIGGALLLSKFVALSTGQSIISADIKGSELEALRSTVEVKMFPIKYYGKNKKEVYRINEYLGFTSPISETPRLFPIINDDEMADLVIIDDENNGFNSNEEFWPQALKSKKSSPIIIYKTNNYNCANDLWKHIEEYHIKNTIVIINGDDLRSKGVNISKGLSWERTALDFVWQMNNNPKLAFLAKCRHLIVPFGLEGAIYQI
;
A
#
# COMPACT_ATOMS: atom_id res chain seq x y z
N MET A 1 -22.51 20.50 6.31
CA MET A 1 -22.35 19.51 7.39
C MET A 1 -20.91 19.61 7.87
N ASN A 2 -20.68 20.07 9.11
CA ASN A 2 -19.33 19.97 9.70
C ASN A 2 -19.06 18.48 9.94
N SER A 3 -18.23 17.86 9.10
CA SER A 3 -17.71 16.54 9.39
C SER A 3 -17.00 16.61 10.74
N LYS A 4 -17.33 15.70 11.66
CA LYS A 4 -16.57 15.55 12.90
C LYS A 4 -15.10 15.41 12.51
N LYS A 5 -14.22 16.22 13.10
CA LYS A 5 -12.78 16.09 12.89
C LYS A 5 -12.36 14.74 13.49
N ILE A 6 -11.98 13.81 12.63
CA ILE A 6 -11.48 12.48 13.01
C ILE A 6 -9.96 12.59 13.01
N ASN A 7 -9.33 12.13 14.08
CA ASN A 7 -7.89 12.07 14.17
C ASN A 7 -7.38 10.77 13.52
N ILE A 8 -6.62 10.89 12.43
CA ILE A 8 -6.20 9.76 11.60
C ILE A 8 -4.67 9.71 11.55
N VAL A 9 -4.12 8.57 11.94
CA VAL A 9 -2.69 8.24 11.77
C VAL A 9 -2.54 7.24 10.64
N VAL A 10 -1.63 7.51 9.71
CA VAL A 10 -1.23 6.58 8.64
C VAL A 10 0.25 6.27 8.79
N ALA A 11 0.57 4.98 8.94
CA ALA A 11 1.93 4.48 9.14
C ALA A 11 2.17 3.22 8.29
N GLY A 12 3.41 2.75 8.23
CA GLY A 12 3.76 1.55 7.49
C GLY A 12 5.09 1.66 6.76
N ASP A 13 5.32 0.72 5.86
CA ASP A 13 6.49 0.72 5.00
C ASP A 13 6.41 1.86 3.96
N ILE A 14 7.54 2.55 3.80
CA ILE A 14 7.65 3.71 2.92
C ILE A 14 8.59 3.38 1.78
N CYS A 15 8.19 3.80 0.58
CA CYS A 15 9.06 3.80 -0.58
C CYS A 15 8.97 5.11 -1.34
N ILE A 16 9.97 5.37 -2.18
CA ILE A 16 9.93 6.39 -3.22
C ILE A 16 9.72 5.70 -4.56
N ASN A 17 8.70 6.14 -5.28
CA ASN A 17 8.44 5.70 -6.64
C ASN A 17 9.26 6.56 -7.62
N SER A 18 10.12 5.90 -8.39
CA SER A 18 10.84 6.45 -9.54
C SER A 18 9.99 6.22 -10.79
N LEU A 19 9.29 7.25 -11.24
CA LEU A 19 8.48 7.25 -12.46
C LEU A 19 9.36 7.58 -13.66
N GLN A 20 9.47 6.66 -14.60
CA GLN A 20 10.37 6.76 -15.74
C GLN A 20 9.59 6.74 -17.05
N TRP A 21 9.95 7.61 -18.00
CA TRP A 21 9.35 7.61 -19.33
C TRP A 21 10.30 8.15 -20.38
N ARG A 22 10.02 7.85 -21.65
CA ARG A 22 10.80 8.31 -22.80
C ARG A 22 9.94 9.19 -23.69
N THR A 23 10.53 10.26 -24.23
CA THR A 23 9.93 11.09 -25.29
C THR A 23 10.82 11.08 -26.51
N ILE A 24 10.23 10.89 -27.69
CA ILE A 24 10.93 10.93 -28.97
C ILE A 24 10.69 12.31 -29.57
N ASN A 25 11.73 13.14 -29.62
CA ASN A 25 11.70 14.38 -30.38
C ASN A 25 12.55 14.20 -31.64
N LYS A 26 12.05 14.68 -32.79
CA LYS A 26 12.84 14.83 -34.01
C LYS A 26 13.35 16.26 -34.08
N ASP A 27 14.33 16.61 -33.26
CA ASP A 27 15.04 17.88 -33.40
C ASP A 27 16.38 17.62 -34.06
N THR A 28 16.48 17.95 -35.34
CA THR A 28 17.67 17.68 -36.16
C THR A 28 18.72 18.79 -36.08
N ASN A 29 18.46 19.86 -35.32
CA ASN A 29 19.38 20.98 -35.18
C ASN A 29 20.08 20.95 -33.80
N GLY A 30 21.41 20.85 -33.81
CA GLY A 30 22.26 20.98 -32.62
C GLY A 30 23.07 19.73 -32.29
N PHE A 31 23.38 19.53 -31.00
CA PHE A 31 24.26 18.47 -30.51
C PHE A 31 23.71 17.06 -30.76
N SER A 32 24.60 16.09 -31.05
CA SER A 32 24.26 14.71 -31.45
C SER A 32 23.37 13.95 -30.46
N TRP A 33 23.43 14.24 -29.16
CA TRP A 33 22.59 13.57 -28.15
C TRP A 33 21.08 13.85 -28.36
N ARG A 34 20.71 14.94 -29.04
CA ARG A 34 19.31 15.30 -29.36
C ARG A 34 18.64 14.35 -30.35
N ASN A 35 19.44 13.56 -31.07
CA ASN A 35 18.96 12.55 -32.01
C ASN A 35 18.49 11.25 -31.32
N TYR A 36 18.71 11.12 -30.01
CA TYR A 36 18.33 9.95 -29.22
C TYR A 36 17.09 10.24 -28.36
N PRO A 37 16.32 9.21 -27.95
CA PRO A 37 15.18 9.39 -27.07
C PRO A 37 15.58 10.10 -25.77
N LYS A 38 14.80 11.12 -25.38
CA LYS A 38 14.98 11.76 -24.08
C LYS A 38 14.36 10.86 -23.02
N TYR A 39 15.15 10.55 -22.00
CA TYR A 39 14.70 9.82 -20.83
C TYR A 39 14.40 10.80 -19.71
N HIS A 40 13.26 10.61 -19.06
CA HIS A 40 12.79 11.42 -17.96
C HIS A 40 12.59 10.53 -16.74
N ASN A 41 12.84 11.11 -15.58
CA ASN A 41 12.62 10.47 -14.30
C ASN A 41 12.01 11.48 -13.31
N SER A 42 11.05 11.05 -12.52
CA SER A 42 10.50 11.83 -11.41
C SER A 42 10.39 10.95 -10.17
N LEU A 43 10.80 11.49 -9.03
CA LEU A 43 10.61 10.86 -7.74
C LEU A 43 9.30 11.34 -7.14
N VAL A 44 8.46 10.41 -6.69
CA VAL A 44 7.22 10.70 -5.96
C VAL A 44 7.10 9.77 -4.75
N ILE A 45 6.37 10.22 -3.73
CA ILE A 45 6.10 9.40 -2.54
C ILE A 45 5.33 8.11 -2.91
N GLY A 46 5.63 7.02 -2.21
CA GLY A 46 5.03 5.70 -2.33
C GLY A 46 4.68 5.10 -0.96
N GLY A 47 4.20 3.85 -0.96
CA GLY A 47 3.81 3.12 0.25
C GLY A 47 2.87 3.91 1.16
N ALA A 48 3.14 3.86 2.46
CA ALA A 48 2.34 4.52 3.49
C ALA A 48 2.17 6.03 3.28
N LEU A 49 3.14 6.74 2.67
CA LEU A 49 3.02 8.17 2.39
C LEU A 49 2.10 8.48 1.20
N LEU A 50 2.08 7.61 0.19
CA LEU A 50 1.10 7.75 -0.89
C LEU A 50 -0.31 7.43 -0.36
N LEU A 51 -0.42 6.44 0.52
CA LEU A 51 -1.67 6.11 1.21
C LEU A 51 -2.15 7.27 2.08
N SER A 52 -1.26 7.92 2.85
CA SER A 52 -1.63 9.07 3.69
C SER A 52 -2.17 10.23 2.86
N LYS A 53 -1.54 10.52 1.72
CA LYS A 53 -2.05 11.50 0.75
C LYS A 53 -3.41 11.10 0.17
N PHE A 54 -3.60 9.83 -0.17
CA PHE A 54 -4.89 9.32 -0.66
C PHE A 54 -6.01 9.49 0.38
N VAL A 55 -5.73 9.14 1.64
CA VAL A 55 -6.70 9.27 2.74
C VAL A 55 -7.03 10.74 3.00
N ALA A 56 -6.02 11.63 3.00
CA ALA A 56 -6.24 13.07 3.16
C ALA A 56 -7.17 13.62 2.07
N LEU A 57 -6.91 13.28 0.80
CA LEU A 57 -7.72 13.72 -0.34
C LEU A 57 -9.14 13.13 -0.31
N SER A 58 -9.30 11.88 0.13
CA SER A 58 -10.59 11.20 0.15
C SER A 58 -11.50 11.67 1.29
N THR A 59 -10.91 12.07 2.41
CA THR A 59 -11.66 12.43 3.64
C THR A 59 -11.74 13.95 3.85
N GLY A 60 -10.85 14.72 3.24
CA GLY A 60 -10.66 16.14 3.54
C GLY A 60 -10.07 16.41 4.93
N GLN A 61 -9.61 15.38 5.65
CA GLN A 61 -9.01 15.50 6.98
C GLN A 61 -7.50 15.69 6.90
N SER A 62 -6.93 16.29 7.95
CA SER A 62 -5.47 16.26 8.17
C SER A 62 -5.06 14.88 8.66
N ILE A 63 -3.96 14.35 8.12
CA ILE A 63 -3.44 13.02 8.43
C ILE A 63 -2.08 13.15 9.11
N ILE A 64 -1.91 12.46 10.23
CA ILE A 64 -0.62 12.31 10.92
C ILE A 64 0.11 11.14 10.25
N SER A 65 1.36 11.34 9.85
CA SER A 65 2.16 10.31 9.16
C SER A 65 3.66 10.58 9.34
N ALA A 66 4.48 9.67 8.82
CA ALA A 66 5.93 9.85 8.81
C ALA A 66 6.36 11.04 7.93
N ASP A 67 7.52 11.62 8.23
CA ASP A 67 8.18 12.61 7.39
C ASP A 67 9.52 12.07 6.88
N ILE A 68 9.79 12.29 5.60
CA ILE A 68 10.99 11.83 4.90
C ILE A 68 11.86 12.98 4.39
N LYS A 69 11.48 14.23 4.66
CA LYS A 69 12.17 15.41 4.14
C LYS A 69 13.67 15.36 4.41
N GLY A 70 14.46 15.44 3.34
CA GLY A 70 15.93 15.43 3.42
C GLY A 70 16.55 14.05 3.60
N SER A 71 15.77 12.97 3.50
CA SER A 71 16.24 11.58 3.56
C SER A 71 15.58 10.69 2.51
N GLU A 72 15.03 11.28 1.44
CA GLU A 72 14.31 10.57 0.37
C GLU A 72 15.20 9.57 -0.38
N LEU A 73 16.51 9.82 -0.44
CA LEU A 73 17.48 8.95 -1.08
C LEU A 73 17.76 7.66 -0.30
N GLU A 74 17.40 7.61 0.98
CA GLU A 74 17.63 6.48 1.88
C GLU A 74 16.41 5.55 1.98
N ALA A 75 15.24 6.00 1.49
CA ALA A 75 14.05 5.17 1.40
C ALA A 75 14.20 4.09 0.31
N LEU A 76 13.51 2.97 0.50
CA LEU A 76 13.39 1.94 -0.54
C LEU A 76 12.84 2.56 -1.83
N ARG A 77 13.44 2.23 -2.98
CA ARG A 77 13.01 2.81 -4.26
C ARG A 77 12.30 1.78 -5.12
N SER A 78 11.04 2.03 -5.44
CA SER A 78 10.27 1.30 -6.46
C SER A 78 10.43 2.00 -7.80
N THR A 79 10.56 1.26 -8.90
CA THR A 79 10.68 1.84 -10.24
C THR A 79 9.51 1.43 -11.12
N VAL A 80 8.91 2.41 -11.79
CA VAL A 80 7.75 2.20 -12.66
C VAL A 80 7.98 2.91 -13.99
N GLU A 81 7.79 2.19 -15.10
CA GLU A 81 7.69 2.82 -16.42
C GLU A 81 6.27 3.36 -16.60
N VAL A 82 6.14 4.63 -17.00
CA VAL A 82 4.86 5.23 -17.38
C VAL A 82 4.87 5.56 -18.87
N LYS A 83 3.72 5.40 -19.52
CA LYS A 83 3.51 5.75 -20.93
C LYS A 83 2.22 6.53 -21.11
N MET A 84 2.11 7.23 -22.23
CA MET A 84 0.89 7.90 -22.62
C MET A 84 -0.11 6.86 -23.13
N PHE A 85 -1.32 6.88 -22.55
CA PHE A 85 -2.45 6.07 -22.98
C PHE A 85 -3.62 6.99 -23.34
N PRO A 86 -4.40 6.65 -24.39
CA PRO A 86 -5.58 7.42 -24.74
C PRO A 86 -6.64 7.29 -23.65
N ILE A 87 -7.26 8.41 -23.27
CA ILE A 87 -8.53 8.37 -22.54
C ILE A 87 -9.65 8.08 -23.55
N LYS A 88 -10.33 6.96 -23.41
CA LYS A 88 -11.59 6.71 -24.14
C LYS A 88 -12.75 7.24 -23.29
N TYR A 89 -13.21 8.45 -23.59
CA TYR A 89 -14.56 8.89 -23.21
C TYR A 89 -15.48 8.73 -24.42
N TYR A 90 -16.74 8.36 -24.19
CA TYR A 90 -17.85 8.28 -25.15
C TYR A 90 -17.67 9.21 -26.38
N GLY A 91 -17.04 8.69 -27.43
CA GLY A 91 -17.08 9.23 -28.80
C GLY A 91 -16.17 10.42 -29.18
N LYS A 92 -15.62 11.25 -28.27
CA LYS A 92 -14.76 12.39 -28.69
C LYS A 92 -13.59 12.73 -27.76
N ASN A 93 -12.50 13.18 -28.40
CA ASN A 93 -11.19 13.63 -27.92
C ASN A 93 -10.25 12.56 -27.31
N LYS A 94 -9.21 12.21 -28.10
CA LYS A 94 -8.04 11.40 -27.70
C LYS A 94 -7.08 12.21 -26.81
N LYS A 95 -7.54 12.68 -25.64
CA LYS A 95 -6.60 13.23 -24.65
C LYS A 95 -5.75 12.07 -24.15
N GLU A 96 -4.44 12.20 -24.27
CA GLU A 96 -3.50 11.23 -23.72
C GLU A 96 -3.17 11.58 -22.27
N VAL A 97 -3.01 10.57 -21.43
CA VAL A 97 -2.55 10.70 -20.05
C VAL A 97 -1.51 9.64 -19.75
N TYR A 98 -0.57 9.99 -18.86
CA TYR A 98 0.36 9.01 -18.34
C TYR A 98 -0.37 7.98 -17.49
N ARG A 99 -0.13 6.70 -17.78
CA ARG A 99 -0.51 5.57 -16.93
C ARG A 99 0.71 4.68 -16.72
N ILE A 100 0.63 3.87 -15.67
CA ILE A 100 1.59 2.79 -15.43
C ILE A 100 1.59 1.88 -16.66
N ASN A 101 2.75 1.72 -17.28
CA ASN A 101 2.97 0.75 -18.34
C ASN A 101 3.50 -0.56 -17.75
N GLU A 102 4.52 -0.46 -16.90
CA GLU A 102 5.22 -1.62 -16.37
C GLU A 102 5.85 -1.32 -15.00
N TYR A 103 5.79 -2.28 -14.10
CA TYR A 103 6.53 -2.24 -12.84
C TYR A 103 7.91 -2.86 -13.06
N LEU A 104 8.97 -2.10 -12.76
CA LEU A 104 10.36 -2.49 -13.02
C LEU A 104 11.10 -3.01 -11.78
N GLY A 105 10.42 -3.14 -10.64
CA GLY A 105 10.99 -3.68 -9.41
C GLY A 105 11.58 -2.63 -8.47
N PHE A 106 12.33 -3.10 -7.47
CA PHE A 106 12.96 -2.28 -6.45
C PHE A 106 14.45 -2.06 -6.72
N THR A 107 14.98 -0.92 -6.30
CA THR A 107 16.41 -0.70 -6.10
C THR A 107 16.74 -0.95 -4.64
N SER A 108 17.70 -1.83 -4.38
CA SER A 108 18.15 -2.14 -3.02
C SER A 108 18.66 -0.89 -2.31
N PRO A 109 18.34 -0.69 -1.01
CA PRO A 109 19.01 0.30 -0.20
C PRO A 109 20.50 -0.05 -0.03
N ILE A 110 21.31 0.96 0.27
CA ILE A 110 22.77 0.79 0.50
C ILE A 110 23.02 -0.08 1.74
N SER A 111 22.14 0.00 2.75
CA SER A 111 22.24 -0.68 4.04
C SER A 111 21.66 -2.10 4.09
N GLU A 112 21.30 -2.71 2.95
CA GLU A 112 20.54 -3.97 2.81
C GLU A 112 19.11 -3.94 3.39
N THR A 113 18.88 -3.20 4.47
CA THR A 113 17.57 -2.94 5.07
C THR A 113 17.03 -1.58 4.66
N PRO A 114 15.73 -1.47 4.32
CA PRO A 114 15.07 -0.18 4.12
C PRO A 114 15.12 0.69 5.37
N ARG A 115 15.42 1.98 5.21
CA ARG A 115 15.29 2.94 6.31
C ARG A 115 13.82 3.10 6.69
N LEU A 116 13.54 3.04 7.98
CA LEU A 116 12.23 3.38 8.56
C LEU A 116 12.21 4.84 9.01
N PHE A 117 11.03 5.44 8.99
CA PHE A 117 10.86 6.87 9.26
C PHE A 117 9.86 7.07 10.40
N PRO A 118 10.17 7.91 11.39
CA PRO A 118 9.30 8.14 12.54
C PRO A 118 8.08 8.97 12.15
N ILE A 119 6.98 8.74 12.86
CA ILE A 119 5.75 9.53 12.75
C ILE A 119 5.97 10.86 13.48
N ILE A 120 5.77 11.98 12.79
CA ILE A 120 5.97 13.31 13.36
C ILE A 120 4.67 13.79 14.02
N ASN A 121 4.78 14.30 15.25
CA ASN A 121 3.64 14.70 16.08
C ASN A 121 2.60 13.57 16.23
N ASP A 122 3.08 12.36 16.49
CA ASP A 122 2.23 11.19 16.69
C ASP A 122 1.28 11.39 17.87
N ASP A 123 0.06 10.86 17.74
CA ASP A 123 -1.02 11.06 18.70
C ASP A 123 -1.48 9.73 19.29
N GLU A 124 -1.29 9.58 20.61
CA GLU A 124 -1.73 8.38 21.34
C GLU A 124 -3.26 8.23 21.40
N MET A 125 -4.01 9.28 21.07
CA MET A 125 -5.48 9.34 21.08
C MET A 125 -6.08 9.33 19.67
N ALA A 126 -5.38 8.77 18.67
CA ALA A 126 -5.92 8.62 17.32
C ALA A 126 -7.25 7.85 17.33
N ASP A 127 -8.23 8.31 16.53
CA ASP A 127 -9.51 7.62 16.35
C ASP A 127 -9.38 6.45 15.37
N LEU A 128 -8.52 6.62 14.36
CA LEU A 128 -8.27 5.67 13.28
C LEU A 128 -6.77 5.56 13.00
N VAL A 129 -6.28 4.33 12.94
CA VAL A 129 -4.92 4.00 12.54
C VAL A 129 -4.98 3.18 11.25
N ILE A 130 -4.29 3.62 10.21
CA ILE A 130 -4.17 2.90 8.94
C ILE A 130 -2.71 2.48 8.78
N ILE A 131 -2.49 1.19 8.60
CA ILE A 131 -1.16 0.59 8.47
C ILE A 131 -1.02 -0.01 7.08
N ASP A 132 0.05 0.38 6.40
CA ASP A 132 0.50 -0.23 5.15
C ASP A 132 1.73 -1.11 5.40
N ASP A 133 1.52 -2.40 5.66
CA ASP A 133 2.59 -3.37 5.95
C ASP A 133 2.93 -4.20 4.70
N GLU A 134 4.01 -3.81 4.03
CA GLU A 134 4.53 -4.48 2.85
C GLU A 134 5.72 -5.40 3.18
N ASN A 135 5.95 -5.66 4.47
CA ASN A 135 7.02 -6.48 5.01
C ASN A 135 8.43 -5.96 4.65
N ASN A 136 8.63 -4.64 4.69
CA ASN A 136 9.93 -3.98 4.44
C ASN A 136 10.64 -3.54 5.74
N GLY A 137 10.24 -4.12 6.88
CA GLY A 137 10.87 -3.94 8.19
C GLY A 137 9.97 -3.24 9.21
N PHE A 138 8.95 -2.48 8.79
CA PHE A 138 8.07 -1.77 9.72
C PHE A 138 7.44 -2.70 10.77
N ASN A 139 6.99 -3.88 10.36
CA ASN A 139 6.30 -4.84 11.21
C ASN A 139 7.17 -5.54 12.28
N SER A 140 8.48 -5.31 12.28
CA SER A 140 9.44 -5.84 13.28
C SER A 140 10.07 -4.74 14.14
N ASN A 141 9.73 -3.47 13.93
CA ASN A 141 10.37 -2.35 14.64
C ASN A 141 9.34 -1.49 15.37
N GLU A 142 9.04 -1.87 16.62
CA GLU A 142 8.02 -1.24 17.48
C GLU A 142 8.20 0.27 17.70
N GLU A 143 9.45 0.76 17.64
CA GLU A 143 9.77 2.19 17.75
C GLU A 143 8.98 3.03 16.73
N PHE A 144 8.75 2.50 15.52
CA PHE A 144 8.08 3.19 14.42
C PHE A 144 6.57 3.00 14.40
N TRP A 145 6.00 2.16 15.27
CA TRP A 145 4.56 1.95 15.31
C TRP A 145 3.84 3.18 15.89
N PRO A 146 2.61 3.48 15.42
CA PRO A 146 1.78 4.54 15.99
C PRO A 146 1.63 4.44 17.51
N GLN A 147 1.71 5.57 18.21
CA GLN A 147 1.55 5.64 19.66
C GLN A 147 0.18 5.12 20.11
N ALA A 148 -0.87 5.31 19.31
CA ALA A 148 -2.20 4.77 19.58
C ALA A 148 -2.26 3.23 19.62
N LEU A 149 -1.30 2.52 19.02
CA LEU A 149 -1.20 1.07 19.17
C LEU A 149 -0.53 0.67 20.49
N LYS A 150 0.37 1.52 21.01
CA LYS A 150 1.16 1.28 22.22
C LYS A 150 0.44 1.74 23.50
N SER A 151 -0.40 2.76 23.39
CA SER A 151 -1.12 3.35 24.51
C SER A 151 -2.34 2.53 24.92
N LYS A 152 -2.60 2.44 26.23
CA LYS A 152 -3.85 1.88 26.78
C LYS A 152 -4.96 2.93 26.91
N LYS A 153 -4.68 4.19 26.56
CA LYS A 153 -5.60 5.31 26.75
C LYS A 153 -6.64 5.44 25.63
N SER A 154 -6.39 4.80 24.49
CA SER A 154 -7.27 4.82 23.33
C SER A 154 -7.54 3.40 22.84
N SER A 155 -8.56 3.27 22.00
CA SER A 155 -8.91 2.02 21.33
C SER A 155 -9.29 2.35 19.89
N PRO A 156 -8.29 2.67 19.04
CA PRO A 156 -8.53 3.11 17.68
C PRO A 156 -9.21 2.01 16.86
N ILE A 157 -9.94 2.41 15.82
CA ILE A 157 -10.20 1.50 14.70
C ILE A 157 -8.88 1.34 13.95
N ILE A 158 -8.52 0.10 13.59
CA ILE A 158 -7.30 -0.19 12.84
C ILE A 158 -7.68 -0.71 11.47
N ILE A 159 -7.11 -0.14 10.42
CA ILE A 159 -7.09 -0.73 9.08
C ILE A 159 -5.67 -1.26 8.86
N TYR A 160 -5.51 -2.57 8.92
CA TYR A 160 -4.23 -3.24 8.72
C TYR A 160 -4.19 -3.85 7.31
N LYS A 161 -3.61 -3.10 6.36
CA LYS A 161 -3.31 -3.60 5.02
C LYS A 161 -1.98 -4.33 5.07
N THR A 162 -1.96 -5.58 4.64
CA THR A 162 -0.74 -6.38 4.61
C THR A 162 -0.66 -7.26 3.36
N ASN A 163 0.56 -7.48 2.89
CA ASN A 163 0.88 -8.51 1.88
C ASN A 163 1.40 -9.82 2.54
N ASN A 164 1.55 -9.83 3.86
CA ASN A 164 2.12 -10.93 4.60
C ASN A 164 1.03 -11.95 4.98
N TYR A 165 1.34 -13.22 4.74
CA TYR A 165 0.48 -14.36 5.05
C TYR A 165 0.99 -15.17 6.25
N ASN A 166 2.10 -14.76 6.86
CA ASN A 166 2.60 -15.36 8.09
C ASN A 166 2.43 -14.38 9.26
N CYS A 167 1.69 -14.81 10.27
CA CYS A 167 1.48 -14.08 11.52
C CYS A 167 2.65 -14.17 12.49
N ALA A 168 3.85 -14.31 11.94
CA ALA A 168 5.06 -14.44 12.73
C ALA A 168 5.70 -13.09 13.07
N ASN A 169 5.26 -12.00 12.43
CA ASN A 169 5.78 -10.67 12.70
C ASN A 169 5.21 -10.09 14.01
N ASP A 170 5.96 -9.17 14.61
CA ASP A 170 5.67 -8.67 15.95
C ASP A 170 4.48 -7.71 15.97
N LEU A 171 4.29 -6.95 14.90
CA LEU A 171 3.13 -6.06 14.74
C LEU A 171 1.83 -6.86 14.72
N TRP A 172 1.78 -7.97 13.99
CA TRP A 172 0.61 -8.84 13.98
C TRP A 172 0.31 -9.38 15.36
N LYS A 173 1.31 -9.93 16.07
CA LYS A 173 1.12 -10.47 17.42
C LYS A 173 0.55 -9.41 18.36
N HIS A 174 1.06 -8.18 18.27
CA HIS A 174 0.58 -7.04 19.05
C HIS A 174 -0.87 -6.67 18.70
N ILE A 175 -1.20 -6.57 17.42
CA ILE A 175 -2.58 -6.32 16.97
C ILE A 175 -3.51 -7.43 17.41
N GLU A 176 -3.11 -8.69 17.25
CA GLU A 176 -3.88 -9.87 17.63
C GLU A 176 -4.20 -9.87 19.13
N GLU A 177 -3.20 -9.58 19.96
CA GLU A 177 -3.33 -9.61 21.42
C GLU A 177 -4.19 -8.44 21.95
N TYR A 178 -3.96 -7.22 21.46
CA TYR A 178 -4.51 -6.02 22.09
C TYR A 178 -5.67 -5.37 21.31
N HIS A 179 -5.72 -5.53 19.99
CA HIS A 179 -6.56 -4.68 19.13
C HIS A 179 -7.42 -5.43 18.10
N ILE A 180 -7.35 -6.76 18.03
CA ILE A 180 -7.98 -7.56 16.97
C ILE A 180 -9.49 -7.30 16.82
N LYS A 181 -10.17 -7.00 17.93
CA LYS A 181 -11.61 -6.71 17.95
C LYS A 181 -11.98 -5.44 17.18
N ASN A 182 -11.07 -4.48 17.09
CA ASN A 182 -11.25 -3.20 16.39
C ASN A 182 -10.44 -3.12 15.10
N THR A 183 -9.92 -4.26 14.62
CA THR A 183 -9.06 -4.32 13.44
C THR A 183 -9.82 -4.84 12.23
N ILE A 184 -9.68 -4.12 11.11
CA ILE A 184 -10.07 -4.53 9.76
C ILE A 184 -8.78 -4.90 9.03
N VAL A 185 -8.64 -6.19 8.71
CA VAL A 185 -7.50 -6.72 7.97
C VAL A 185 -7.81 -6.67 6.48
N ILE A 186 -6.88 -6.16 5.68
CA ILE A 186 -6.96 -6.12 4.22
C ILE A 186 -5.76 -6.87 3.65
N ILE A 187 -6.01 -7.94 2.89
CA ILE A 187 -4.97 -8.71 2.20
C ILE A 187 -5.40 -8.99 0.77
N ASN A 188 -4.52 -8.79 -0.22
CA ASN A 188 -4.89 -9.03 -1.61
C ASN A 188 -5.04 -10.52 -1.89
N GLY A 189 -6.04 -10.91 -2.68
CA GLY A 189 -6.20 -12.28 -3.14
C GLY A 189 -4.99 -12.77 -3.96
N ASP A 190 -4.32 -11.87 -4.69
CA ASP A 190 -3.07 -12.22 -5.39
C ASP A 190 -1.90 -12.46 -4.43
N ASP A 191 -1.85 -11.80 -3.28
CA ASP A 191 -0.85 -12.08 -2.25
C ASP A 191 -1.08 -13.49 -1.69
N LEU A 192 -2.33 -13.83 -1.34
CA LEU A 192 -2.68 -15.19 -0.91
C LEU A 192 -2.28 -16.25 -1.95
N ARG A 193 -2.60 -16.02 -3.23
CA ARG A 193 -2.24 -16.93 -4.33
C ARG A 193 -0.73 -17.07 -4.49
N SER A 194 0.02 -15.97 -4.42
CA SER A 194 1.49 -15.98 -4.55
C SER A 194 2.18 -16.85 -3.50
N LYS A 195 1.49 -17.13 -2.39
CA LYS A 195 1.98 -17.92 -1.25
C LYS A 195 1.40 -19.34 -1.22
N GLY A 196 0.78 -19.77 -2.32
CA GLY A 196 0.31 -21.13 -2.54
C GLY A 196 -1.10 -21.42 -2.05
N VAL A 197 -1.91 -20.38 -1.77
CA VAL A 197 -3.34 -20.55 -1.50
C VAL A 197 -4.05 -20.77 -2.82
N ASN A 198 -4.75 -21.90 -2.96
CA ASN A 198 -5.40 -22.28 -4.22
C ASN A 198 -6.77 -21.60 -4.34
N ILE A 199 -6.79 -20.37 -4.84
CA ILE A 199 -7.99 -19.59 -5.15
C ILE A 199 -8.00 -19.31 -6.66
N SER A 200 -9.06 -19.72 -7.35
CA SER A 200 -9.20 -19.52 -8.80
C SER A 200 -9.05 -18.05 -9.23
N LYS A 201 -8.61 -17.84 -10.48
CA LYS A 201 -8.52 -16.53 -11.16
C LYS A 201 -9.55 -16.49 -12.31
N GLY A 202 -10.09 -15.29 -12.60
CA GLY A 202 -10.94 -15.04 -13.76
C GLY A 202 -12.43 -14.86 -13.43
N LEU A 203 -13.28 -14.99 -14.44
CA LEU A 203 -14.65 -14.42 -14.43
C LEU A 203 -15.69 -15.15 -13.55
N SER A 204 -15.38 -16.32 -12.97
CA SER A 204 -16.34 -17.01 -12.09
C SER A 204 -16.13 -16.58 -10.64
N TRP A 205 -16.98 -15.65 -10.22
CA TRP A 205 -17.02 -15.17 -8.84
C TRP A 205 -17.49 -16.22 -7.85
N GLU A 206 -18.44 -17.07 -8.25
CA GLU A 206 -18.94 -18.16 -7.43
C GLU A 206 -17.82 -19.15 -7.10
N ARG A 207 -17.02 -19.52 -8.11
CA ARG A 207 -15.88 -20.40 -7.90
C ARG A 207 -14.80 -19.76 -7.03
N THR A 208 -14.46 -18.49 -7.29
CA THR A 208 -13.48 -17.75 -6.49
C THR A 208 -13.89 -17.69 -5.02
N ALA A 209 -15.17 -17.42 -4.74
CA ALA A 209 -15.71 -17.38 -3.39
C ALA A 209 -15.72 -18.77 -2.72
N LEU A 210 -16.15 -19.81 -3.43
CA LEU A 210 -16.14 -21.19 -2.91
C LEU A 210 -14.73 -21.67 -2.59
N ASP A 211 -13.76 -21.42 -3.49
CA ASP A 211 -12.36 -21.75 -3.27
C ASP A 211 -11.83 -21.00 -2.04
N PHE A 212 -12.12 -19.70 -1.91
CA PHE A 212 -11.70 -18.91 -0.76
C PHE A 212 -12.25 -19.45 0.56
N VAL A 213 -13.56 -19.72 0.65
CA VAL A 213 -14.19 -20.28 1.86
C VAL A 213 -13.60 -21.65 2.18
N TRP A 214 -13.38 -22.49 1.17
CA TRP A 214 -12.76 -23.79 1.36
C TRP A 214 -11.33 -23.66 1.91
N GLN A 215 -10.53 -22.74 1.37
CA GLN A 215 -9.18 -22.46 1.84
C GLN A 215 -9.20 -21.93 3.28
N MET A 216 -10.09 -21.01 3.62
CA MET A 216 -10.23 -20.48 4.98
C MET A 216 -10.53 -21.58 6.01
N ASN A 217 -11.35 -22.56 5.65
CA ASN A 217 -11.74 -23.65 6.56
C ASN A 217 -10.73 -24.79 6.63
N ASN A 218 -9.95 -25.02 5.57
CA ASN A 218 -9.14 -26.24 5.43
C ASN A 218 -7.63 -26.00 5.31
N ASN A 219 -7.17 -24.76 5.11
CA ASN A 219 -5.76 -24.44 4.95
C ASN A 219 -5.18 -23.91 6.28
N PRO A 220 -4.33 -24.68 6.99
CA PRO A 220 -3.74 -24.24 8.26
C PRO A 220 -2.93 -22.94 8.14
N LYS A 221 -2.42 -22.61 6.95
CA LYS A 221 -1.68 -21.36 6.70
C LYS A 221 -2.57 -20.12 6.84
N LEU A 222 -3.89 -20.26 6.73
CA LEU A 222 -4.86 -19.18 6.86
C LEU A 222 -5.56 -19.15 8.22
N ALA A 223 -5.19 -20.05 9.14
CA ALA A 223 -5.85 -20.16 10.44
C ALA A 223 -5.80 -18.86 11.26
N PHE A 224 -4.79 -18.02 11.04
CA PHE A 224 -4.71 -16.71 11.68
C PHE A 224 -5.80 -15.74 11.22
N LEU A 225 -6.19 -15.80 9.93
CA LEU A 225 -7.22 -14.94 9.35
C LEU A 225 -8.60 -15.25 9.93
N ALA A 226 -8.81 -16.47 10.41
CA ALA A 226 -10.04 -16.86 11.10
C ALA A 226 -10.25 -16.12 12.43
N LYS A 227 -9.20 -15.50 12.99
CA LYS A 227 -9.29 -14.68 14.20
C LYS A 227 -9.66 -13.22 13.91
N CYS A 228 -9.56 -12.80 12.65
CA CYS A 228 -9.96 -11.46 12.24
C CYS A 228 -11.47 -11.30 12.39
N ARG A 229 -11.89 -10.26 13.12
CA ARG A 229 -13.31 -9.88 13.16
C ARG A 229 -13.78 -9.33 11.81
N HIS A 230 -12.92 -8.61 11.11
CA HIS A 230 -13.23 -8.02 9.82
C HIS A 230 -12.06 -8.32 8.88
N LEU A 231 -12.34 -9.10 7.83
CA LEU A 231 -11.37 -9.43 6.79
C LEU A 231 -11.91 -9.00 5.43
N ILE A 232 -11.12 -8.20 4.71
CA ILE A 232 -11.40 -7.77 3.34
C ILE A 232 -10.33 -8.36 2.44
N VAL A 233 -10.75 -9.10 1.42
CA VAL A 233 -9.86 -9.70 0.41
C VAL A 233 -10.20 -9.14 -0.97
N PRO A 234 -9.51 -8.09 -1.43
CA PRO A 234 -9.67 -7.57 -2.78
C PRO A 234 -9.08 -8.53 -3.83
N PHE A 235 -9.77 -8.69 -4.96
CA PHE A 235 -9.29 -9.43 -6.13
C PHE A 235 -9.11 -8.46 -7.31
N GLY A 236 -8.01 -7.70 -7.26
CA GLY A 236 -7.69 -6.69 -8.27
C GLY A 236 -8.81 -5.65 -8.41
N LEU A 237 -9.27 -5.44 -9.64
CA LEU A 237 -10.35 -4.51 -9.97
C LEU A 237 -11.71 -5.22 -10.14
N GLU A 238 -11.76 -6.54 -9.94
CA GLU A 238 -12.94 -7.34 -10.22
C GLU A 238 -13.96 -7.26 -9.09
N GLY A 239 -13.50 -7.16 -7.83
CA GLY A 239 -14.35 -7.20 -6.64
C GLY A 239 -13.58 -7.52 -5.36
N ALA A 240 -14.29 -7.75 -4.26
CA ALA A 240 -13.71 -8.10 -2.97
C ALA A 240 -14.64 -9.06 -2.20
N ILE A 241 -14.03 -9.94 -1.39
CA ILE A 241 -14.75 -10.76 -0.40
C ILE A 241 -14.61 -10.08 0.96
N TYR A 242 -15.72 -10.02 1.69
CA TYR A 242 -15.75 -9.58 3.08
C TYR A 242 -16.18 -10.74 3.98
N GLN A 243 -15.39 -11.04 5.00
CA GLN A 243 -15.65 -12.07 6.00
C GLN A 243 -15.71 -11.44 7.40
N ILE A 244 -16.68 -11.91 8.19
CA ILE A 244 -16.95 -11.54 9.57
C ILE A 244 -16.98 -12.79 10.46
#